data_AF-A0A3S3NL23-F1
#
_entry.id   AF-A0A3S3NL23-F1
#
_cell.length_a   1.000
_cell.length_b   1.000
_cell.length_c   1.000
_cell.angle_alpha   90.00
_cell.angle_beta   90.00
_cell.angle_gamma   90.00
#
_symmetry.space_group_name_H-M   'P 1'
#
loop_
_entity.id
_entity.type
_entity.pdbx_description
1 polymer ?
#
loop_
_entity_poly.entity_id
_entity_poly.type
_entity_poly.pdbx_seq_one_letter_code
_entity_poly.pdbx_strand_id
1 'polypeptide(L)'
;MKPNEDDIVISGISGRFPNSDNIEEFWSNLISGNELYSSDDRRWPVGFMGTPPISGKMKEISKIDAEFFKMCVKEAEYLDPQYRVLYEVVYEAIYDAGLVPETLRGSKTAVLVGESFKNVNHSFGQDLLERGKDRALVENNCSRLAITFGFKAAAIIIDGACASSLLCFNEGINMIKAKRCENLVIGG
;
A
#
# COMPACT_ATOMS: atom_id res chain seq x y z
N MET A 1 0.97 33.37 -1.19
CA MET A 1 -0.07 33.01 -2.18
C MET A 1 -1.15 32.28 -1.41
N LYS A 2 -2.43 32.68 -1.49
CA LYS A 2 -3.50 31.92 -0.85
C LYS A 2 -3.81 30.69 -1.72
N PRO A 3 -4.02 29.50 -1.15
CA PRO A 3 -4.46 28.34 -1.92
C PRO A 3 -5.75 28.67 -2.66
N ASN A 4 -5.84 28.26 -3.92
CA ASN A 4 -7.08 28.33 -4.69
C ASN A 4 -7.92 27.07 -4.44
N GLU A 5 -9.25 27.13 -4.62
CA GLU A 5 -10.12 25.96 -4.40
C GLU A 5 -9.83 24.78 -5.33
N ASP A 6 -9.18 25.04 -6.47
CA ASP A 6 -8.81 24.01 -7.46
C ASP A 6 -7.37 23.48 -7.29
N ASP A 7 -6.63 23.93 -6.27
CA ASP A 7 -5.26 23.47 -6.04
C ASP A 7 -5.25 22.00 -5.57
N ILE A 8 -4.43 21.18 -6.24
CA ILE A 8 -4.21 19.79 -5.83
C ILE A 8 -2.94 19.75 -5.00
N VAL A 9 -3.04 19.24 -3.77
CA VAL A 9 -1.93 19.19 -2.82
C VAL A 9 -1.66 17.76 -2.38
N ILE A 10 -0.41 17.47 -2.05
CA ILE A 10 -0.05 16.28 -1.27
C ILE A 10 -0.26 16.67 0.19
N SER A 11 -1.34 16.21 0.80
CA SER A 11 -1.72 16.61 2.16
C SER A 11 -1.06 15.76 3.25
N GLY A 12 -0.70 14.51 2.96
CA GLY A 12 -0.01 13.64 3.90
C GLY A 12 0.71 12.48 3.21
N ILE A 13 1.73 11.95 3.88
CA ILE A 13 2.59 10.87 3.39
C ILE A 13 2.89 9.88 4.52
N SER A 14 3.04 8.61 4.17
CA SER A 14 3.66 7.59 5.02
C SER A 14 4.27 6.51 4.14
N GLY A 15 5.09 5.63 4.71
CA GLY A 15 5.67 4.50 4.01
C GLY A 15 6.51 3.60 4.91
N ARG A 16 6.82 2.43 4.37
CA ARG A 16 7.83 1.50 4.89
C ARG A 16 8.85 1.29 3.79
N PHE A 17 10.14 1.39 4.14
CA PHE A 17 11.23 1.31 3.19
C PHE A 17 12.29 0.31 3.67
N PRO A 18 13.25 -0.09 2.82
CA PRO A 18 14.36 -0.90 3.27
C PRO A 18 15.03 -0.30 4.52
N ASN A 19 15.20 -1.14 5.55
CA ASN A 19 15.74 -0.77 6.87
C ASN A 19 15.09 0.47 7.54
N SER A 20 13.86 0.83 7.19
CA SER A 20 13.16 2.01 7.74
C SER A 20 11.68 1.69 8.00
N ASP A 21 11.27 1.73 9.27
CA ASP A 21 9.89 1.42 9.68
C ASP A 21 8.93 2.61 9.56
N ASN A 22 9.41 3.78 9.13
CA ASN A 22 8.60 4.97 8.83
C ASN A 22 9.40 5.95 7.96
N ILE A 23 8.75 7.06 7.58
CA ILE A 23 9.35 8.09 6.73
C ILE A 23 10.46 8.88 7.45
N GLU A 24 10.41 8.99 8.78
CA GLU A 24 11.41 9.67 9.59
C GLU A 24 12.71 8.89 9.66
N GLU A 25 12.64 7.58 9.90
CA GLU A 25 13.79 6.67 9.81
C GLU A 25 14.39 6.68 8.41
N PHE A 26 13.53 6.65 7.39
CA PHE A 26 13.98 6.71 6.00
C PHE A 26 14.71 8.02 5.72
N TRP A 27 14.15 9.15 6.12
CA TRP A 27 14.78 10.46 6.00
C TRP A 27 16.12 10.55 6.75
N SER A 28 16.18 10.06 7.97
CA SER A 28 17.42 10.02 8.76
C SER A 28 18.51 9.20 8.06
N ASN A 29 18.14 8.06 7.47
CA ASN A 29 19.06 7.23 6.70
C ASN A 29 19.55 7.93 5.44
N LEU A 30 18.67 8.62 4.70
CA LEU A 30 19.02 9.37 3.49
C LEU A 30 20.03 10.49 3.80
N ILE A 31 19.76 11.30 4.83
CA ILE A 31 20.64 12.42 5.20
C ILE A 31 21.99 11.93 5.75
N SER A 32 22.00 10.79 6.44
CA SER A 32 23.23 10.19 6.98
C SER A 32 24.04 9.41 5.93
N GLY A 33 23.47 9.15 4.75
CA GLY A 33 24.10 8.30 3.73
C GLY A 33 24.20 6.83 4.14
N ASN A 34 23.27 6.34 4.97
CA ASN A 34 23.29 4.96 5.45
C ASN A 34 22.91 3.98 4.33
N GLU A 35 23.57 2.81 4.32
CA GLU A 35 23.23 1.71 3.42
C GLU A 35 21.90 1.06 3.84
N LEU A 36 20.93 1.06 2.92
CA LEU A 36 19.59 0.50 3.15
C LEU A 36 19.44 -0.92 2.57
N TYR A 37 20.40 -1.34 1.75
CA TYR A 37 20.43 -2.66 1.16
C TYR A 37 21.22 -3.63 2.06
N SER A 38 20.89 -4.91 1.98
CA SER A 38 21.46 -5.92 2.88
C SER A 38 21.67 -7.26 2.20
N SER A 39 22.67 -8.00 2.67
CA SER A 39 23.02 -9.34 2.21
C SER A 39 22.69 -10.40 3.25
N ASP A 40 21.42 -10.48 3.62
CA ASP A 40 20.89 -11.45 4.58
C ASP A 40 19.90 -12.45 3.94
N ASP A 41 19.46 -13.44 4.71
CA ASP A 41 18.56 -14.50 4.23
C ASP A 41 17.06 -14.18 4.43
N ARG A 42 16.68 -12.91 4.72
CA ARG A 42 15.29 -12.53 5.09
C ARG A 42 14.21 -12.80 4.03
N ARG A 43 14.60 -13.11 2.80
CA ARG A 43 13.66 -13.39 1.68
C ARG A 43 13.96 -14.73 1.03
N TRP A 44 15.23 -14.99 0.77
CA TRP A 44 15.76 -16.25 0.26
C TRP A 44 17.23 -16.38 0.70
N PRO A 45 17.81 -17.60 0.70
CA PRO A 45 19.23 -17.78 0.98
C PRO A 45 20.12 -16.93 0.07
N VAL A 46 21.15 -16.27 0.60
CA VAL A 46 22.09 -15.46 -0.19
C VAL A 46 22.70 -16.29 -1.32
N GLY A 47 22.64 -15.76 -2.55
CA GLY A 47 23.13 -16.44 -3.75
C GLY A 47 22.19 -17.51 -4.32
N PHE A 48 20.97 -17.66 -3.78
CA PHE A 48 19.95 -18.56 -4.31
C PHE A 48 19.76 -18.31 -5.81
N MET A 49 19.89 -19.36 -6.62
CA MET A 49 19.80 -19.31 -8.09
C MET A 49 20.70 -18.27 -8.77
N GLY A 50 21.85 -17.92 -8.16
CA GLY A 50 22.75 -16.90 -8.70
C GLY A 50 22.21 -15.47 -8.62
N THR A 51 21.17 -15.24 -7.79
CA THR A 51 20.67 -13.88 -7.54
C THR A 51 21.74 -13.01 -6.87
N PRO A 52 21.75 -11.69 -7.14
CA PRO A 52 22.64 -10.77 -6.45
C PRO A 52 22.48 -10.88 -4.92
N PRO A 53 23.58 -10.86 -4.15
CA PRO A 53 23.51 -11.05 -2.70
C PRO A 53 22.87 -9.87 -1.98
N ILE A 54 22.78 -8.70 -2.61
CA ILE A 54 22.34 -7.44 -1.99
C ILE A 54 20.96 -7.05 -2.52
N SER A 55 20.01 -6.79 -1.62
CA SER A 55 18.71 -6.23 -1.96
C SER A 55 18.12 -5.38 -0.82
N GLY A 56 17.21 -4.47 -1.18
CA GLY A 56 16.45 -3.65 -0.24
C GLY A 56 15.30 -4.47 0.36
N LYS A 57 15.21 -4.51 1.69
CA LYS A 57 14.23 -5.35 2.39
C LYS A 57 13.60 -4.58 3.54
N MET A 58 12.27 -4.50 3.55
CA MET A 58 11.52 -4.06 4.72
C MET A 58 11.82 -4.98 5.91
N LYS A 59 11.96 -4.38 7.10
CA LYS A 59 12.28 -5.08 8.35
C LYS A 59 11.21 -6.10 8.71
N GLU A 60 9.94 -5.72 8.61
CA GLU A 60 8.77 -6.55 8.91
C GLU A 60 7.75 -6.44 7.77
N ILE A 61 7.12 -7.57 7.42
CA ILE A 61 6.06 -7.64 6.38
C ILE A 61 4.90 -8.57 6.77
N SER A 62 5.03 -9.29 7.88
CA SER A 62 4.10 -10.36 8.25
C SER A 62 2.95 -9.89 9.15
N LYS A 63 3.08 -8.71 9.77
CA LYS A 63 2.16 -8.23 10.80
C LYS A 63 1.11 -7.27 10.24
N ILE A 64 -0.06 -7.29 10.88
CA ILE A 64 -1.14 -6.31 10.74
C ILE A 64 -1.96 -6.33 12.03
N ASP A 65 -2.43 -5.17 12.49
CA ASP A 65 -3.46 -5.10 13.53
C ASP A 65 -4.85 -5.42 12.94
N ALA A 66 -5.17 -6.71 12.89
CA ALA A 66 -6.43 -7.20 12.29
C ALA A 66 -7.67 -6.69 13.04
N GLU A 67 -7.61 -6.57 14.37
CA GLU A 67 -8.74 -6.12 15.19
C GLU A 67 -9.04 -4.64 14.89
N PHE A 68 -8.00 -3.81 14.84
CA PHE A 68 -8.11 -2.39 14.49
C PHE A 68 -8.80 -2.18 13.14
N PHE A 69 -8.40 -2.93 12.12
CA PHE A 69 -8.99 -2.85 10.78
C PHE A 69 -10.29 -3.65 10.61
N LYS A 70 -10.85 -4.19 11.70
CA LYS A 70 -12.11 -4.99 11.71
C LYS A 70 -12.03 -6.18 10.75
N MET A 71 -10.84 -6.75 10.64
CA MET A 71 -10.52 -7.90 9.81
C MET A 71 -10.57 -9.16 10.66
N CYS A 72 -11.21 -10.23 10.16
CA CYS A 72 -11.17 -11.49 10.88
C CYS A 72 -9.76 -12.11 10.78
N VAL A 73 -9.34 -12.87 11.80
CA VAL A 73 -7.99 -13.48 11.85
C VAL A 73 -7.67 -14.27 10.58
N LYS A 74 -8.61 -15.06 10.09
CA LYS A 74 -8.44 -15.84 8.85
C LYS A 74 -8.20 -14.94 7.63
N GLU A 75 -8.87 -13.80 7.54
CA GLU A 75 -8.65 -12.86 6.43
C GLU A 75 -7.26 -12.24 6.51
N ALA A 76 -6.82 -11.83 7.70
CA ALA A 76 -5.48 -11.29 7.92
C ALA A 76 -4.37 -12.29 7.58
N GLU A 77 -4.57 -13.58 7.87
CA GLU A 77 -3.64 -14.65 7.50
C GLU A 77 -3.45 -14.78 5.98
N TYR A 78 -4.51 -14.56 5.19
CA TYR A 78 -4.49 -14.67 3.73
C TYR A 78 -4.25 -13.35 3.00
N LEU A 79 -4.26 -12.22 3.71
CA LEU A 79 -3.97 -10.92 3.12
C LEU A 79 -2.53 -10.87 2.61
N ASP A 80 -2.36 -10.35 1.39
CA ASP A 80 -1.03 -10.10 0.82
C ASP A 80 -0.20 -9.25 1.79
N PRO A 81 1.05 -9.64 2.13
CA PRO A 81 1.97 -8.82 2.93
C PRO A 81 2.05 -7.35 2.48
N GLN A 82 1.96 -7.09 1.17
CA GLN A 82 1.92 -5.73 0.62
C GLN A 82 0.71 -4.95 1.16
N TYR A 83 -0.46 -5.58 1.21
CA TYR A 83 -1.66 -4.95 1.72
C TYR A 83 -1.71 -4.92 3.25
N ARG A 84 -1.03 -5.82 3.96
CA ARG A 84 -0.86 -5.68 5.42
C ARG A 84 -0.22 -4.36 5.78
N VAL A 85 0.90 -4.07 5.12
CA VAL A 85 1.63 -2.80 5.26
C VAL A 85 0.79 -1.62 4.75
N LEU A 86 0.14 -1.77 3.59
CA LEU A 86 -0.60 -0.68 2.97
C LEU A 86 -1.77 -0.19 3.83
N TYR A 87 -2.45 -1.06 4.57
CA TYR A 87 -3.53 -0.64 5.49
C TYR A 87 -3.01 0.31 6.58
N GLU A 88 -1.89 -0.04 7.21
CA GLU A 88 -1.25 0.78 8.24
C GLU A 88 -0.74 2.10 7.65
N VAL A 89 -0.03 2.03 6.51
CA VAL A 89 0.54 3.21 5.84
C VAL A 89 -0.54 4.18 5.37
N VAL A 90 -1.67 3.69 4.86
CA VAL A 90 -2.81 4.55 4.48
C VAL A 90 -3.42 5.24 5.70
N TYR A 91 -3.57 4.51 6.81
CA TYR A 91 -4.04 5.12 8.06
C TYR A 91 -3.10 6.24 8.53
N GLU A 92 -1.79 5.98 8.54
CA GLU A 92 -0.77 6.93 8.94
C GLU A 92 -0.72 8.15 8.01
N ALA A 93 -0.83 7.96 6.69
CA ALA A 93 -0.82 9.07 5.73
C ALA A 93 -2.05 9.98 5.88
N ILE A 94 -3.21 9.42 6.25
CA ILE A 94 -4.40 10.23 6.58
C ILE A 94 -4.15 11.02 7.87
N TYR A 95 -3.52 10.41 8.87
CA TYR A 95 -3.19 11.07 10.12
C TYR A 95 -2.15 12.18 9.94
N ASP A 96 -1.12 11.95 9.12
CA ASP A 96 -0.11 12.94 8.73
C ASP A 96 -0.76 14.16 8.04
N ALA A 97 -1.84 13.93 7.27
CA ALA A 97 -2.64 15.00 6.69
C ALA A 97 -3.46 15.82 7.73
N GLY A 98 -3.36 15.50 9.03
CA GLY A 98 -4.15 16.12 10.09
C GLY A 98 -5.62 15.72 10.05
N LEU A 99 -5.95 14.62 9.36
CA LEU A 99 -7.30 14.11 9.22
C LEU A 99 -7.52 12.86 10.07
N VAL A 100 -8.78 12.61 10.41
CA VAL A 100 -9.20 11.40 11.09
C VAL A 100 -9.91 10.50 10.07
N PRO A 101 -9.51 9.24 9.84
CA PRO A 101 -10.08 8.40 8.78
C PRO A 101 -11.60 8.26 8.82
N GLU A 102 -12.21 8.29 10.01
CA GLU A 102 -13.65 8.26 10.22
C GLU A 102 -14.36 9.42 9.50
N THR A 103 -13.73 10.59 9.40
CA THR A 103 -14.28 11.78 8.75
C THR A 103 -14.35 11.65 7.23
N LEU A 104 -13.55 10.74 6.65
CA LEU A 104 -13.53 10.46 5.22
C LEU A 104 -14.50 9.32 4.83
N ARG A 105 -15.13 8.64 5.79
CA ARG A 105 -16.09 7.57 5.49
C ARG A 105 -17.28 8.13 4.71
N GLY A 106 -17.62 7.50 3.59
CA GLY A 106 -18.71 7.92 2.71
C GLY A 106 -18.34 9.03 1.73
N SER A 107 -17.14 9.62 1.85
CA SER A 107 -16.66 10.66 0.93
C SER A 107 -16.34 10.10 -0.47
N LYS A 108 -16.25 11.01 -1.44
CA LYS A 108 -15.74 10.70 -2.80
C LYS A 108 -14.21 10.57 -2.81
N THR A 109 -13.66 9.77 -1.91
CA THR A 109 -12.24 9.40 -1.92
C THR A 109 -12.02 8.23 -2.87
N ALA A 110 -11.00 8.31 -3.73
CA ALA A 110 -10.57 7.21 -4.58
C ALA A 110 -9.25 6.61 -4.09
N VAL A 111 -9.07 5.31 -4.29
CA VAL A 111 -7.86 4.56 -3.97
C VAL A 111 -7.23 4.08 -5.27
N LEU A 112 -5.98 4.43 -5.51
CA LEU A 112 -5.19 3.98 -6.64
C LEU A 112 -3.91 3.34 -6.12
N VAL A 113 -3.68 2.07 -6.48
CA VAL A 113 -2.49 1.32 -6.06
C VAL A 113 -1.70 0.90 -7.29
N GLY A 114 -0.44 1.31 -7.35
CA GLY A 114 0.52 0.83 -8.33
C GLY A 114 1.03 -0.54 -7.90
N GLU A 115 0.69 -1.60 -8.63
CA GLU A 115 1.03 -2.96 -8.22
C GLU A 115 1.41 -3.78 -9.46
N SER A 116 2.67 -4.24 -9.52
CA SER A 116 3.20 -5.02 -10.65
C SER A 116 3.44 -6.49 -10.32
N PHE A 117 3.41 -6.86 -9.04
CA PHE A 117 3.64 -8.24 -8.60
C PHE A 117 2.64 -8.63 -7.52
N LYS A 118 1.91 -9.73 -7.76
CA LYS A 118 1.12 -10.42 -6.74
C LYS A 118 1.94 -11.57 -6.18
N ASN A 119 2.48 -11.38 -4.98
CA ASN A 119 3.35 -12.36 -4.33
C ASN A 119 2.62 -13.24 -3.32
N VAL A 120 1.28 -13.14 -3.19
CA VAL A 120 0.50 -14.21 -2.55
C VAL A 120 0.57 -15.43 -3.45
N ASN A 121 1.63 -16.20 -3.22
CA ASN A 121 1.85 -17.59 -3.54
C ASN A 121 0.77 -18.13 -4.48
N HIS A 122 1.09 -18.26 -5.76
CA HIS A 122 0.29 -19.05 -6.71
C HIS A 122 -0.04 -20.45 -6.14
N SER A 123 0.78 -20.95 -5.21
CA SER A 123 0.55 -22.15 -4.39
C SER A 123 -0.49 -21.98 -3.26
N PHE A 124 -0.57 -20.84 -2.55
CA PHE A 124 -1.62 -20.58 -1.55
C PHE A 124 -2.98 -20.29 -2.21
N GLY A 125 -2.98 -19.56 -3.33
CA GLY A 125 -4.19 -19.34 -4.12
C GLY A 125 -4.78 -20.66 -4.61
N GLN A 126 -3.95 -21.59 -5.11
CA GLN A 126 -4.37 -22.94 -5.49
C GLN A 126 -4.95 -23.73 -4.32
N ASP A 127 -4.29 -23.73 -3.16
CA ASP A 127 -4.76 -24.45 -1.96
C ASP A 127 -6.11 -23.92 -1.43
N LEU A 128 -6.37 -22.61 -1.58
CA LEU A 128 -7.63 -21.96 -1.23
C LEU A 128 -8.76 -22.27 -2.22
N LEU A 129 -8.42 -22.28 -3.52
CA LEU A 129 -9.30 -22.67 -4.62
C LEU A 129 -9.73 -24.13 -4.50
N GLU A 130 -8.80 -25.03 -4.19
CA GLU A 130 -9.06 -26.46 -3.98
C GLU A 130 -9.91 -26.72 -2.72
N ARG A 131 -9.87 -25.83 -1.73
CA ARG A 131 -10.64 -25.90 -0.49
C ARG A 131 -12.00 -25.19 -0.53
N GLY A 132 -12.43 -24.71 -1.69
CA GLY A 132 -13.74 -24.05 -1.86
C GLY A 132 -13.90 -22.74 -1.06
N LYS A 133 -12.78 -22.09 -0.73
CA LYS A 133 -12.81 -20.81 -0.02
C LYS A 133 -13.03 -19.66 -0.98
N ASP A 134 -13.67 -18.60 -0.47
CA ASP A 134 -14.17 -17.47 -1.24
C ASP A 134 -13.00 -16.74 -1.94
N ARG A 135 -12.89 -16.89 -3.27
CA ARG A 135 -11.89 -16.20 -4.13
C ARG A 135 -11.83 -14.70 -3.85
N ALA A 136 -12.96 -14.13 -3.43
CA ALA A 136 -13.09 -12.72 -3.07
C ALA A 136 -12.14 -12.27 -1.94
N LEU A 137 -11.68 -13.17 -1.06
CA LEU A 137 -10.77 -12.84 0.04
C LEU A 137 -9.32 -12.60 -0.41
N VAL A 138 -8.93 -13.06 -1.61
CA VAL A 138 -7.53 -13.03 -2.08
C VAL A 138 -7.35 -12.08 -3.28
N GLU A 139 -8.35 -11.97 -4.14
CA GLU A 139 -8.17 -11.36 -5.46
C GLU A 139 -8.38 -9.83 -5.48
N ASN A 140 -9.05 -9.24 -4.47
CA ASN A 140 -9.50 -7.84 -4.53
C ASN A 140 -9.07 -6.96 -3.33
N ASN A 141 -7.80 -7.03 -2.95
CA ASN A 141 -7.26 -6.32 -1.79
C ASN A 141 -7.41 -4.78 -1.86
N CYS A 142 -7.29 -4.17 -3.05
CA CYS A 142 -7.49 -2.73 -3.25
C CYS A 142 -8.94 -2.29 -2.97
N SER A 143 -9.94 -3.05 -3.44
CA SER A 143 -11.34 -2.74 -3.10
C SER A 143 -11.62 -2.98 -1.61
N ARG A 144 -11.03 -4.02 -1.01
CA ARG A 144 -11.17 -4.26 0.44
C ARG A 144 -10.59 -3.12 1.27
N LEU A 145 -9.45 -2.57 0.85
CA LEU A 145 -8.84 -1.38 1.46
C LEU A 145 -9.82 -0.20 1.42
N ALA A 146 -10.35 0.13 0.23
CA ALA A 146 -11.33 1.20 0.09
C ALA A 146 -12.60 0.97 0.95
N ILE A 147 -13.10 -0.27 1.03
CA ILE A 147 -14.26 -0.63 1.85
C ILE A 147 -13.97 -0.44 3.34
N THR A 148 -12.77 -0.85 3.80
CA THR A 148 -12.35 -0.74 5.21
C THR A 148 -12.39 0.71 5.66
N PHE A 149 -11.80 1.62 4.88
CA PHE A 149 -11.80 3.05 5.15
C PHE A 149 -13.10 3.77 4.75
N GLY A 150 -14.03 3.08 4.08
CA GLY A 150 -15.34 3.62 3.71
C GLY A 150 -15.31 4.59 2.52
N PHE A 151 -14.28 4.54 1.69
CA PHE A 151 -14.13 5.38 0.49
C PHE A 151 -15.07 4.93 -0.63
N LYS A 152 -15.67 5.89 -1.35
CA LYS A 152 -16.80 5.62 -2.26
C LYS A 152 -16.59 5.99 -3.73
N ALA A 153 -15.47 6.59 -4.12
CA ALA A 153 -15.28 7.00 -5.52
C ALA A 153 -14.80 5.85 -6.41
N ALA A 154 -13.61 5.31 -6.15
CA ALA A 154 -13.04 4.21 -6.94
C ALA A 154 -11.96 3.46 -6.14
N ALA A 155 -11.69 2.22 -6.56
CA ALA A 155 -10.54 1.43 -6.14
C ALA A 155 -9.90 0.82 -7.38
N ILE A 156 -8.70 1.27 -7.75
CA ILE A 156 -8.06 0.96 -9.03
C ILE A 156 -6.66 0.42 -8.76
N ILE A 157 -6.30 -0.67 -9.45
CA ILE A 157 -4.92 -1.15 -9.52
C ILE A 157 -4.38 -0.78 -10.90
N ILE A 158 -3.19 -0.17 -10.94
CA ILE A 158 -2.51 0.18 -12.19
C ILE A 158 -1.19 -0.58 -12.25
N ASP A 159 -0.96 -1.30 -13.34
CA ASP A 159 0.31 -1.95 -13.64
C ASP A 159 0.92 -1.35 -14.91
N GLY A 160 1.90 -0.47 -14.69
CA GLY A 160 2.82 0.05 -15.71
C GLY A 160 4.27 -0.31 -15.38
N ALA A 161 4.50 -1.48 -14.76
CA ALA A 161 5.79 -1.90 -14.25
C ALA A 161 6.41 -0.87 -13.28
N CYS A 162 7.64 -0.43 -13.51
CA CYS A 162 8.34 0.52 -12.64
C CYS A 162 7.67 1.91 -12.56
N ALA A 163 6.72 2.22 -13.44
CA ALA A 163 6.01 3.50 -13.47
C ALA A 163 4.65 3.47 -12.75
N SER A 164 4.21 2.33 -12.22
CA SER A 164 2.85 2.11 -11.71
C SER A 164 2.38 3.18 -10.72
N SER A 165 3.15 3.47 -9.68
CA SER A 165 2.78 4.46 -8.65
C SER A 165 2.69 5.89 -9.22
N LEU A 166 3.57 6.26 -10.15
CA LEU A 166 3.53 7.57 -10.80
C LEU A 166 2.35 7.68 -11.80
N LEU A 167 1.97 6.57 -12.44
CA LEU A 167 0.75 6.51 -13.25
C LEU A 167 -0.50 6.67 -12.38
N CYS A 168 -0.52 6.12 -11.15
CA CYS A 168 -1.57 6.40 -10.18
C CYS A 168 -1.67 7.88 -9.83
N PHE A 169 -0.54 8.59 -9.66
CA PHE A 169 -0.56 10.05 -9.49
C PHE A 169 -1.21 10.76 -10.68
N ASN A 170 -0.77 10.43 -11.90
CA ASN A 170 -1.32 11.05 -13.11
C ASN A 170 -2.83 10.81 -13.25
N GLU A 171 -3.28 9.56 -13.08
CA GLU A 171 -4.72 9.25 -13.17
C GLU A 171 -5.52 9.89 -12.04
N GLY A 172 -5.01 9.85 -10.80
CA GLY A 172 -5.65 10.50 -9.66
C GLY A 172 -5.86 12.00 -9.87
N ILE A 173 -4.83 12.72 -10.35
CA ILE A 173 -4.93 14.14 -10.68
C ILE A 173 -6.03 14.38 -11.73
N ASN A 174 -6.12 13.54 -12.76
CA ASN A 174 -7.17 13.63 -13.77
C ASN A 174 -8.57 13.36 -13.16
N MET A 175 -8.68 12.44 -12.22
CA MET A 175 -9.94 12.17 -11.51
C MET A 175 -10.40 13.35 -10.64
N ILE A 176 -9.49 14.04 -9.94
CA ILE A 176 -9.82 15.27 -9.20
C ILE A 176 -10.28 16.37 -10.17
N LYS A 177 -9.50 16.63 -11.23
CA LYS A 177 -9.84 17.65 -12.24
C LYS A 177 -11.19 17.39 -12.91
N ALA A 178 -11.52 16.12 -13.14
CA ALA A 178 -12.80 15.69 -13.68
C ALA A 178 -13.94 15.63 -12.64
N LYS A 179 -13.69 16.04 -11.38
CA LYS A 179 -14.63 16.00 -10.26
C LYS A 179 -15.23 14.60 -9.99
N ARG A 180 -14.48 13.55 -10.33
CA ARG A 180 -14.85 12.14 -10.06
C ARG A 180 -14.52 11.73 -8.63
N CYS A 181 -13.57 12.42 -8.00
CA CYS A 181 -13.21 12.27 -6.60
C CYS A 181 -12.81 13.62 -6.01
N GLU A 182 -12.85 13.71 -4.69
CA GLU A 182 -12.48 14.90 -3.90
C GLU A 182 -11.16 14.68 -3.16
N ASN A 183 -10.87 13.43 -2.78
CA ASN A 183 -9.59 13.03 -2.18
C ASN A 183 -9.03 11.79 -2.89
N LEU A 184 -7.72 11.61 -2.77
CA LEU A 184 -6.99 10.48 -3.34
C LEU A 184 -6.16 9.81 -2.27
N VAL A 185 -6.19 8.49 -2.26
CA VAL A 185 -5.15 7.65 -1.66
C VAL A 185 -4.39 7.02 -2.82
N ILE A 186 -3.08 7.30 -2.88
CA ILE A 186 -2.18 6.75 -3.88
C ILE A 186 -1.14 5.88 -3.15
N GLY A 187 -1.04 4.61 -3.54
CA GLY A 187 -0.07 3.65 -3.00
C GLY A 187 0.79 3.02 -4.09
N GLY A 188 1.93 2.44 -3.71
CA GLY A 188 2.83 1.70 -4.59
C GLY A 188 4.02 1.11 -3.87
#